data_AF-A0A357KW85-F1
#
_entry.id   AF-A0A357KW85-F1
#
_cell.length_a   1.000
_cell.length_b   1.000
_cell.length_c   1.000
_cell.angle_alpha   90.00
_cell.angle_beta   90.00
_cell.angle_gamma   90.00
#
_symmetry.space_group_name_H-M   'P 1'
#
loop_
_entity.id
_entity.type
_entity.pdbx_description
1 polymer ?
#
loop_
_entity_poly.entity_id
_entity_poly.type
_entity_poly.pdbx_seq_one_letter_code
_entity_poly.pdbx_strand_id
1 'polypeptide(L)' 'GGGSGGASGSGGAGASGGVRCDIRALAAAYTGFAPVRVLELTGGLTGDRPMLDALGAAFAGAGMPGMADFF' A
#
# COMPACT_ATOMS: atom_id res chain seq x y z
N GLY A 1 -9.48 -15.60 18.64
CA GLY A 1 -8.10 -16.11 18.52
C GLY A 1 -7.90 -16.64 17.12
N GLY A 2 -6.71 -16.41 16.54
CA GLY A 2 -6.18 -17.15 15.40
C GLY A 2 -6.49 -16.55 14.03
N GLY A 3 -5.43 -16.14 13.31
CA GLY A 3 -5.55 -15.77 11.90
C GLY A 3 -4.45 -14.87 11.33
N SER A 4 -3.23 -14.86 11.87
CA SER A 4 -2.08 -14.21 11.22
C SER A 4 -1.65 -15.05 10.01
N GLY A 5 -2.32 -14.84 8.87
CA GLY A 5 -1.93 -15.38 7.58
C GLY A 5 -0.61 -14.77 7.14
N GLY A 6 0.48 -15.51 7.37
CA GLY A 6 1.82 -15.12 6.96
C GLY A 6 1.91 -14.94 5.45
N ALA A 7 2.24 -13.73 5.02
CA ALA A 7 2.73 -13.48 3.68
C ALA A 7 4.24 -13.77 3.65
N SER A 8 4.61 -15.00 3.30
CA SER A 8 5.98 -15.32 2.89
C SER A 8 6.24 -14.72 1.51
N GLY A 9 6.80 -13.51 1.50
CA GLY A 9 7.33 -12.86 0.31
C GLY A 9 8.85 -13.02 0.24
N SER A 10 9.32 -13.76 -0.75
CA SER A 10 10.74 -14.01 -1.04
C SER A 10 11.46 -12.74 -1.51
N GLY A 11 12.52 -12.38 -0.79
CA GLY A 11 13.78 -11.83 -1.32
C GLY A 11 13.69 -10.63 -2.28
N GLY A 12 13.84 -9.43 -1.71
CA GLY A 12 14.37 -8.26 -2.40
C GLY A 12 15.45 -7.63 -1.54
N ALA A 13 16.69 -8.16 -1.64
CA ALA A 13 17.86 -7.57 -1.01
C ALA A 13 18.30 -6.33 -1.80
N GLY A 14 18.52 -5.20 -1.12
CA GLY A 14 19.49 -4.20 -1.59
C GLY A 14 19.01 -2.80 -1.99
N ALA A 15 17.81 -2.33 -1.62
CA ALA A 15 17.46 -0.91 -1.72
C ALA A 15 17.38 -0.30 -0.32
N SER A 16 18.35 0.54 0.02
CA SER A 16 18.30 1.43 1.19
C SER A 16 16.99 2.23 1.18
N GLY A 17 16.07 1.94 2.11
CA GLY A 17 14.82 2.67 2.35
C GLY A 17 13.67 2.37 1.38
N GLY A 18 13.18 1.13 1.35
CA GLY A 18 12.04 0.73 0.51
C GLY A 18 10.71 0.58 1.28
N VAL A 19 9.59 0.81 0.60
CA VAL A 19 8.25 0.49 1.12
C VAL A 19 7.96 -1.01 0.92
N ARG A 20 7.47 -1.67 1.97
CA ARG A 20 6.95 -3.04 1.93
C ARG A 20 5.43 -3.02 2.06
N CYS A 21 4.77 -3.84 1.28
CA CYS A 21 3.32 -3.93 1.23
C CYS A 21 2.87 -5.32 0.81
N ASP A 22 1.64 -5.65 1.17
CA ASP A 22 0.91 -6.69 0.44
C ASP A 22 0.34 -6.12 -0.87
N ILE A 23 0.10 -7.00 -1.85
CA ILE A 23 -0.38 -6.59 -3.19
C ILE A 23 -1.76 -5.92 -3.16
N ARG A 24 -2.61 -6.26 -2.19
CA ARG A 24 -3.95 -5.67 -2.03
C ARG A 24 -3.85 -4.26 -1.47
N ALA A 25 -2.97 -4.03 -0.50
CA ALA A 25 -2.65 -2.70 0.00
C ALA A 25 -2.04 -1.81 -1.09
N LEU A 26 -1.15 -2.36 -1.92
CA LEU A 26 -0.61 -1.63 -3.08
C LEU A 26 -1.72 -1.24 -4.07
N ALA A 27 -2.61 -2.17 -4.41
CA ALA A 27 -3.75 -1.89 -5.30
C ALA A 27 -4.67 -0.80 -4.71
N ALA A 28 -4.95 -0.86 -3.41
CA ALA A 28 -5.77 0.13 -2.72
C ALA A 28 -5.11 1.53 -2.72
N ALA A 29 -3.79 1.60 -2.53
CA ALA A 29 -3.04 2.85 -2.59
C ALA A 29 -3.00 3.41 -4.02
N TYR A 30 -2.66 2.57 -5.00
CA TYR A 30 -2.51 2.93 -6.41
C TYR A 30 -3.80 3.47 -7.04
N THR A 31 -4.93 2.84 -6.71
CA THR A 31 -6.25 3.23 -7.24
C THR A 31 -6.85 4.44 -6.52
N GLY A 32 -6.25 4.89 -5.41
CA GLY A 32 -6.85 5.92 -4.56
C GLY A 32 -8.02 5.42 -3.69
N PHE A 33 -8.28 4.11 -3.66
CA PHE A 33 -9.32 3.52 -2.81
C PHE A 33 -9.05 3.74 -1.32
N ALA A 34 -7.79 3.68 -0.90
CA ALA A 34 -7.38 3.96 0.47
C ALA A 34 -6.10 4.81 0.50
N PRO A 35 -6.04 5.88 1.31
CA PRO A 35 -4.85 6.70 1.41
C PRO A 35 -3.70 5.93 2.08
N VAL A 36 -2.46 6.21 1.65
CA VAL A 36 -1.23 5.56 2.16
C VAL A 36 -1.13 5.61 3.69
N ARG A 37 -1.55 6.72 4.31
CA ARG A 37 -1.55 6.86 5.78
C ARG A 37 -2.51 5.88 6.48
N VAL A 38 -3.67 5.60 5.89
CA VAL A 38 -4.61 4.61 6.46
C VAL A 38 -4.02 3.21 6.34
N LEU A 39 -3.42 2.89 5.19
CA LEU A 39 -2.78 1.59 4.95
C LEU A 39 -1.54 1.37 5.84
N GLU A 40 -0.80 2.42 6.17
CA GLU A 40 0.27 2.36 7.17
C GLU A 40 -0.28 2.03 8.57
N LEU A 41 -1.34 2.73 9.00
CA LEU A 41 -1.93 2.54 10.32
C LEU A 41 -2.59 1.17 10.49
N THR A 42 -3.10 0.58 9.41
CA THR A 42 -3.68 -0.78 9.43
C THR A 42 -2.65 -1.89 9.18
N GLY A 43 -1.38 -1.53 8.94
CA GLY A 43 -0.30 -2.48 8.70
C GLY A 43 -0.20 -3.04 7.28
N GLY A 44 -1.00 -2.54 6.34
CA GLY A 44 -0.90 -2.89 4.91
C GLY A 44 0.33 -2.29 4.20
N LEU A 45 0.88 -1.20 4.74
CA LEU A 45 2.12 -0.56 4.28
C LEU A 45 3.10 -0.39 5.44
N THR A 46 4.37 -0.66 5.19
CA THR A 46 5.47 -0.39 6.14
C THR A 46 6.67 0.17 5.39
N GLY A 47 7.41 1.10 6.01
CA GLY A 47 8.57 1.71 5.39
C GLY A 47 8.98 2.98 6.11
N ASP A 48 10.06 3.60 5.65
CA ASP A 48 10.52 4.87 6.20
C ASP A 48 9.49 5.98 5.95
N ARG A 49 9.28 6.83 6.95
CA ARG A 49 8.34 7.95 6.87
C ARG A 49 8.47 8.81 5.59
N PRO A 50 9.67 9.26 5.18
CA PRO A 50 9.81 10.04 3.95
C PRO A 50 9.38 9.28 2.69
N MET A 51 9.51 7.95 2.67
CA MET A 51 9.09 7.13 1.54
C MET A 51 7.58 6.93 1.50
N LEU A 52 6.94 6.75 2.66
CA LEU A 52 5.48 6.69 2.74
C LEU A 52 4.84 8.04 2.38
N ASP A 53 5.45 9.16 2.77
CA ASP A 53 4.97 10.48 2.38
C ASP A 53 5.15 10.74 0.88
N ALA A 54 6.29 10.34 0.30
CA ALA A 54 6.51 10.41 -1.15
C ALA A 54 5.53 9.53 -1.94
N LEU A 55 5.25 8.31 -1.45
CA LEU A 55 4.26 7.41 -2.03
C LEU A 55 2.85 8.00 -1.96
N GLY A 56 2.50 8.59 -0.83
CA GLY A 56 1.23 9.28 -0.63
C GLY A 56 1.04 10.42 -1.62
N ALA A 57 2.07 11.25 -1.81
CA ALA A 57 2.05 12.34 -2.79
C ALA A 57 1.93 11.83 -4.24
N ALA A 58 2.62 10.73 -4.58
CA ALA A 58 2.56 10.14 -5.91
C ALA A 58 1.16 9.60 -6.28
N PHE A 59 0.40 9.09 -5.30
CA PHE A 59 -0.92 8.51 -5.52
C PHE A 59 -2.10 9.43 -5.19
N ALA A 60 -1.87 10.58 -4.55
CA ALA A 60 -2.93 11.52 -4.15
C ALA A 60 -3.75 12.11 -5.31
N GLY A 61 -3.23 12.06 -6.54
CA GLY A 61 -3.87 12.68 -7.71
C GLY A 61 -5.04 11.92 -8.34
N ALA A 62 -5.29 10.66 -7.94
CA ALA A 62 -6.26 9.81 -8.64
C ALA A 62 -7.74 10.04 -8.27
N GLY A 63 -8.02 10.73 -7.16
CA GLY A 63 -9.39 10.80 -6.62
C GLY A 63 -9.91 9.43 -6.15
N MET A 64 -11.12 9.39 -5.60
CA MET A 64 -11.74 8.11 -5.21
C MET A 64 -12.23 7.40 -6.49
N PRO A 65 -11.78 6.17 -6.77
CA PRO A 65 -12.08 5.50 -8.03
C PRO A 65 -13.58 5.17 -8.11
N GLY A 66 -14.20 5.50 -9.25
CA GLY A 66 -15.57 5.11 -9.59
C GLY A 66 -15.59 3.95 -10.57
N MET A 67 -16.65 3.13 -10.51
CA MET A 67 -16.94 2.08 -11.50
C MET A 67 -18.30 2.38 -12.12
N ALA A 68 -18.34 2.51 -13.45
CA ALA A 68 -19.57 2.83 -14.19
C ALA A 68 -20.28 1.58 -14.75
N ASP A 69 -19.50 0.53 -15.06
CA ASP A 69 -19.98 -0.68 -15.70
C ASP A 69 -19.91 -1.89 -14.75
N PHE A 70 -20.82 -2.84 -14.91
CA PHE A 70 -20.78 -4.14 -14.22
C PHE A 70 -20.60 -5.25 -15.26
N PHE A 71 -19.59 -6.11 -15.05
CA PHE A 71 -19.27 -7.25 -15.90
C PHE A 71 -19.25 -8.55 -15.08
#